data_AF-A0A550D0X4-F1
#
_entry.id   AF-A0A550D0X4-F1
#
_cell.length_a   1.000
_cell.length_b   1.000
_cell.length_c   1.000
_cell.angle_alpha   90.00
_cell.angle_beta   90.00
_cell.angle_gamma   90.00
#
_symmetry.space_group_name_H-M   'P 1'
#
loop_
_entity.id
_entity.type
_entity.pdbx_description
1 polymer ?
#
loop_
_entity_poly.entity_id
_entity_poly.type
_entity_poly.pdbx_seq_one_letter_code
_entity_poly.pdbx_strand_id
1 'polypeptide(L)'
;DENGKLKPWKILKTIRQTIPRDAIVTTGVGQHQMWAEVFWEVLEPRTFLTSSGMGTMGFGFPAAMGAKLARPDKVVVDLDGDGSFLMTGTNLATAVDENIPVIAVIFDNRTLGLVRQVQDLFFGRRIVGVDYGPSPDFVKFAEAFGALGFNATSYEEIEKSLKTAMRENI
;
A
#
# COMPACT_ATOMS: atom_id res chain seq x y z
N ASP A 1 -18.64 7.79 -5.87
CA ASP A 1 -20.01 7.82 -6.41
C ASP A 1 -20.85 6.74 -5.74
N GLU A 2 -22.09 7.13 -5.47
CA GLU A 2 -23.20 6.52 -4.71
C GLU A 2 -23.06 6.26 -3.20
N ASN A 3 -21.86 6.18 -2.59
CA ASN A 3 -21.76 6.00 -1.12
C ASN A 3 -20.62 6.76 -0.42
N GLY A 4 -19.98 7.73 -1.09
CA GLY A 4 -18.79 8.43 -0.54
C GLY A 4 -17.55 7.55 -0.33
N LYS A 5 -17.63 6.24 -0.63
CA LYS A 5 -16.52 5.29 -0.51
C LYS A 5 -15.69 5.24 -1.78
N LEU A 6 -14.36 5.28 -1.62
CA LEU A 6 -13.41 5.10 -2.71
C LEU A 6 -13.49 3.67 -3.26
N LYS A 7 -13.49 3.54 -4.59
CA LYS A 7 -13.54 2.24 -5.27
C LYS A 7 -12.12 1.76 -5.55
N PRO A 8 -11.74 0.52 -5.18
CA PRO A 8 -10.35 0.07 -5.32
C PRO A 8 -9.76 0.22 -6.72
N TRP A 9 -10.50 -0.15 -7.77
CA TRP A 9 -10.04 0.00 -9.15
C TRP A 9 -9.78 1.46 -9.53
N LYS A 10 -10.58 2.40 -8.99
CA LYS A 10 -10.44 3.84 -9.26
C LYS A 10 -9.30 4.43 -8.46
N ILE A 11 -9.07 3.97 -7.22
CA ILE A 11 -7.86 4.29 -6.44
C ILE A 11 -6.61 3.89 -7.23
N LEU A 12 -6.53 2.64 -7.68
CA LEU A 12 -5.38 2.13 -8.45
C LEU A 12 -5.15 2.94 -9.74
N LYS A 13 -6.22 3.25 -10.47
CA LYS A 13 -6.15 4.09 -11.68
C LYS A 13 -5.63 5.50 -11.37
N THR A 14 -6.14 6.14 -10.31
CA THR A 14 -5.69 7.47 -9.86
C THR A 14 -4.20 7.44 -9.51
N ILE A 15 -3.74 6.44 -8.75
CA ILE A 15 -2.32 6.29 -8.40
C ILE A 15 -1.47 6.13 -9.67
N ARG A 16 -1.86 5.21 -10.57
CA ARG A 16 -1.14 4.92 -11.83
C ARG A 16 -1.02 6.14 -12.74
N GLN A 17 -2.06 7.01 -12.78
CA GLN A 17 -2.05 8.26 -13.54
C GLN A 17 -1.21 9.36 -12.89
N THR A 18 -0.98 9.27 -11.59
CA THR A 18 -0.25 10.29 -10.82
C THR A 18 1.26 10.05 -10.82
N ILE A 19 1.69 8.78 -10.76
CA ILE A 19 3.11 8.43 -10.63
C ILE A 19 3.80 8.26 -11.99
N PRO A 20 5.13 8.46 -12.10
CA PRO A 20 5.88 8.32 -13.35
C PRO A 20 5.67 6.95 -14.00
N ARG A 21 5.63 6.92 -15.33
CA ARG A 21 5.39 5.70 -16.14
C ARG A 21 6.29 4.53 -15.73
N ASP A 22 7.54 4.81 -15.40
CA ASP A 22 8.58 3.84 -15.08
C ASP A 22 8.75 3.57 -13.58
N ALA A 23 7.87 4.11 -12.73
CA ALA A 23 7.84 3.87 -11.29
C ALA A 23 7.71 2.37 -10.97
N ILE A 24 8.45 1.92 -9.96
CA ILE A 24 8.38 0.54 -9.48
C ILE A 24 7.29 0.47 -8.42
N VAL A 25 6.45 -0.56 -8.50
CA VAL A 25 5.40 -0.83 -7.54
C VAL A 25 5.63 -2.17 -6.89
N THR A 26 5.51 -2.18 -5.56
CA THR A 26 5.43 -3.40 -4.76
C THR A 26 4.03 -3.58 -4.23
N THR A 27 3.70 -4.79 -3.82
CA THR A 27 2.48 -5.03 -3.05
C THR A 27 2.77 -5.85 -1.81
N GLY A 28 2.01 -5.62 -0.75
CA GLY A 28 1.79 -6.67 0.25
C GLY A 28 0.88 -7.79 -0.28
N VAL A 29 0.25 -8.52 0.64
CA VAL A 29 -0.62 -9.67 0.30
C VAL A 29 -2.00 -9.52 0.91
N GLY A 30 -3.05 -9.68 0.10
CA GLY A 30 -4.43 -9.46 0.52
C GLY A 30 -5.37 -9.09 -0.64
N GLN A 31 -6.53 -8.51 -0.33
CA GLN A 31 -7.47 -8.06 -1.36
C GLN A 31 -6.90 -6.95 -2.24
N HIS A 32 -6.08 -6.06 -1.69
CA HIS A 32 -5.41 -4.99 -2.43
C HIS A 32 -4.47 -5.54 -3.50
N GLN A 33 -3.76 -6.63 -3.20
CA GLN A 33 -2.94 -7.36 -4.18
C GLN A 33 -3.81 -7.90 -5.31
N MET A 34 -4.93 -8.56 -5.00
CA MET A 34 -5.84 -9.09 -6.01
C MET A 34 -6.43 -7.98 -6.89
N TRP A 35 -6.75 -6.82 -6.32
CA TRP A 35 -7.18 -5.67 -7.12
C TRP A 35 -6.07 -5.13 -8.00
N ALA A 36 -4.83 -5.06 -7.49
CA ALA A 36 -3.68 -4.65 -8.27
C ALA A 36 -3.43 -5.62 -9.43
N GLU A 37 -3.48 -6.94 -9.20
CA GLU A 37 -3.33 -7.94 -10.27
C GLU A 37 -4.37 -7.82 -11.39
N VAL A 38 -5.60 -7.36 -11.07
CA VAL A 38 -6.66 -7.18 -12.07
C VAL A 38 -6.62 -5.82 -12.76
N PHE A 39 -6.31 -4.74 -12.03
CA PHE A 39 -6.52 -3.36 -12.50
C PHE A 39 -5.24 -2.55 -12.68
N TRP A 40 -4.08 -3.04 -12.22
CA TRP A 40 -2.83 -2.31 -12.34
C TRP A 40 -2.22 -2.48 -13.73
N GLU A 41 -1.95 -1.36 -14.40
CA GLU A 41 -1.27 -1.37 -15.70
C GLU A 41 0.25 -1.40 -15.50
N VAL A 42 0.88 -2.52 -15.85
CA VAL A 42 2.34 -2.66 -15.87
C VAL A 42 2.87 -2.13 -17.20
N LEU A 43 3.41 -0.90 -17.16
CA LEU A 43 3.81 -0.16 -18.36
C LEU A 43 5.26 -0.42 -18.80
N GLU A 44 6.09 -0.99 -17.93
CA GLU A 44 7.51 -1.27 -18.14
C GLU A 44 7.89 -2.60 -17.49
N PRO A 45 8.90 -3.34 -18.00
CA PRO A 45 9.32 -4.60 -17.39
C PRO A 45 9.92 -4.38 -15.99
N ARG A 46 9.68 -5.35 -15.09
CA ARG A 46 10.24 -5.38 -13.71
C ARG A 46 9.81 -4.18 -12.84
N THR A 47 8.64 -3.61 -13.08
CA THR A 47 8.06 -2.52 -12.26
C THR A 47 6.87 -2.94 -11.42
N PHE A 48 6.55 -4.23 -11.38
CA PHE A 48 5.53 -4.78 -10.50
C PHE A 48 6.09 -5.99 -9.75
N LEU A 49 6.29 -5.85 -8.45
CA LEU A 49 6.94 -6.84 -7.59
C LEU A 49 5.97 -7.28 -6.50
N THR A 50 5.66 -8.57 -6.44
CA THR A 50 4.69 -9.11 -5.48
C THR A 50 5.08 -10.51 -5.04
N SER A 51 4.74 -10.87 -3.80
CA SER A 51 4.89 -12.24 -3.30
C SER A 51 3.70 -13.10 -3.76
N SER A 52 3.76 -13.64 -4.97
CA SER A 52 2.68 -14.47 -5.54
C SER A 52 2.70 -15.93 -5.08
N GLY A 53 3.88 -16.58 -5.05
CA GLY A 53 3.99 -18.02 -4.77
C GLY A 53 3.69 -18.38 -3.32
N MET A 54 4.44 -17.78 -2.38
CA MET A 54 4.29 -18.05 -0.95
C MET A 54 3.17 -17.20 -0.30
N GLY A 55 2.81 -16.06 -0.89
CA GLY A 55 1.80 -15.16 -0.32
C GLY A 55 2.20 -14.56 1.04
N THR A 56 3.45 -14.08 1.17
CA THR A 56 3.96 -13.52 2.44
C THR A 56 3.45 -12.09 2.66
N MET A 57 2.54 -11.92 3.61
CA MET A 57 2.17 -10.59 4.13
C MET A 57 3.38 -9.88 4.75
N GLY A 58 3.43 -8.55 4.64
CA GLY A 58 4.60 -7.76 5.03
C GLY A 58 5.74 -7.76 3.99
N PHE A 59 5.57 -8.39 2.83
CA PHE A 59 6.56 -8.33 1.75
C PHE A 59 6.70 -6.93 1.14
N GLY A 60 5.60 -6.19 1.01
CA GLY A 60 5.50 -4.97 0.21
C GLY A 60 6.54 -3.91 0.58
N PHE A 61 6.45 -3.38 1.79
CA PHE A 61 7.31 -2.28 2.25
C PHE A 61 8.82 -2.59 2.21
N PRO A 62 9.35 -3.70 2.76
CA PRO A 62 10.78 -4.01 2.63
C PRO A 62 11.20 -4.29 1.18
N ALA A 63 10.32 -4.85 0.34
CA ALA A 63 10.61 -5.01 -1.09
C ALA A 63 10.72 -3.64 -1.79
N ALA A 64 9.88 -2.67 -1.42
CA ALA A 64 9.98 -1.30 -1.93
C ALA A 64 11.32 -0.66 -1.55
N MET A 65 11.75 -0.80 -0.30
CA MET A 65 13.06 -0.31 0.15
C MET A 65 14.19 -0.92 -0.68
N GLY A 66 14.18 -2.25 -0.85
CA GLY A 66 15.16 -2.94 -1.69
C GLY A 66 15.15 -2.48 -3.15
N ALA A 67 13.96 -2.29 -3.73
CA ALA A 67 13.81 -1.78 -5.09
C ALA A 67 14.33 -0.35 -5.23
N LYS A 68 14.11 0.51 -4.21
CA LYS A 68 14.61 1.88 -4.19
C LYS A 68 16.13 1.93 -4.11
N LEU A 69 16.74 1.10 -3.27
CA LEU A 69 18.20 0.96 -3.21
C LEU A 69 18.79 0.43 -4.53
N ALA A 70 18.11 -0.52 -5.18
CA ALA A 70 18.55 -1.05 -6.46
C ALA A 70 18.38 -0.05 -7.62
N ARG A 71 17.39 0.86 -7.53
CA ARG A 71 17.06 1.88 -8.54
C ARG A 71 16.82 3.25 -7.88
N PRO A 72 17.88 3.93 -7.42
CA PRO A 72 17.76 5.17 -6.65
C PRO A 72 17.01 6.29 -7.39
N ASP A 73 17.13 6.36 -8.71
CA ASP A 73 16.52 7.40 -9.54
C ASP A 73 15.01 7.22 -9.76
N LYS A 74 14.45 6.06 -9.39
CA LYS A 74 13.04 5.74 -9.64
C LYS A 74 12.16 6.08 -8.45
N VAL A 75 10.94 6.50 -8.74
CA VAL A 75 9.85 6.50 -7.75
C VAL A 75 9.48 5.05 -7.44
N VAL A 76 9.40 4.72 -6.16
CA VAL A 76 8.98 3.40 -5.68
C VAL A 76 7.77 3.55 -4.77
N VAL A 77 6.70 2.82 -5.09
CA VAL A 77 5.42 2.87 -4.37
C VAL A 77 5.07 1.47 -3.87
N ASP A 78 4.83 1.34 -2.57
CA ASP A 78 4.26 0.14 -1.98
C ASP A 78 2.74 0.28 -1.89
N LEU A 79 2.01 -0.58 -2.61
CA LEU A 79 0.57 -0.70 -2.47
C LEU A 79 0.29 -1.78 -1.43
N ASP A 80 -0.08 -1.37 -0.22
CA ASP A 80 -0.26 -2.32 0.88
C ASP A 80 -1.64 -2.25 1.53
N GLY A 81 -2.07 -3.35 2.11
CA GLY A 81 -3.24 -3.42 2.97
C GLY A 81 -2.81 -3.14 4.41
N ASP A 82 -3.69 -2.52 5.19
CA ASP A 82 -3.46 -2.25 6.62
C ASP A 82 -2.86 -3.44 7.40
N GLY A 83 -3.45 -4.63 7.29
CA GLY A 83 -2.97 -5.82 7.98
C GLY A 83 -1.61 -6.33 7.49
N SER A 84 -1.32 -6.19 6.20
CA SER A 84 -0.05 -6.63 5.62
C SER A 84 1.06 -5.64 5.98
N PHE A 85 0.79 -4.34 5.91
CA PHE A 85 1.73 -3.31 6.31
C PHE A 85 2.10 -3.42 7.79
N LEU A 86 1.13 -3.69 8.68
CA LEU A 86 1.39 -3.82 10.11
C LEU A 86 2.36 -4.95 10.48
N MET A 87 2.61 -5.92 9.61
CA MET A 87 3.61 -6.96 9.88
C MET A 87 5.05 -6.44 9.86
N THR A 88 5.32 -5.42 9.04
CA THR A 88 6.68 -4.96 8.74
C THR A 88 6.81 -3.44 8.65
N GLY A 89 5.77 -2.69 8.99
CA GLY A 89 5.73 -1.23 8.89
C GLY A 89 6.75 -0.55 9.82
N THR A 90 7.23 -1.24 10.85
CA THR A 90 8.32 -0.76 11.72
C THR A 90 9.65 -0.61 10.99
N ASN A 91 9.81 -1.19 9.79
CA ASN A 91 10.94 -0.89 8.92
C ASN A 91 10.98 0.58 8.46
N LEU A 92 9.93 1.37 8.73
CA LEU A 92 10.00 2.83 8.63
C LEU A 92 11.19 3.41 9.39
N ALA A 93 11.55 2.85 10.55
CA ALA A 93 12.75 3.27 11.28
C ALA A 93 13.99 3.18 10.39
N THR A 94 14.20 2.03 9.75
CA THR A 94 15.33 1.83 8.82
C THR A 94 15.22 2.72 7.59
N ALA A 95 14.03 2.89 7.02
CA ALA A 95 13.85 3.76 5.84
C ALA A 95 14.22 5.21 6.15
N VAL A 96 13.85 5.72 7.32
CA VAL A 96 14.17 7.10 7.73
C VAL A 96 15.65 7.23 8.12
N ASP A 97 16.16 6.33 8.96
CA ASP A 97 17.57 6.37 9.42
C ASP A 97 18.57 6.29 8.24
N GLU A 98 18.24 5.48 7.23
CA GLU A 98 19.09 5.26 6.05
C GLU A 98 18.69 6.15 4.85
N ASN A 99 17.74 7.08 5.01
CA ASN A 99 17.26 7.99 3.98
C ASN A 99 16.86 7.25 2.66
N ILE A 100 15.96 6.27 2.78
CA ILE A 100 15.45 5.46 1.66
C ILE A 100 14.03 5.94 1.32
N PRO A 101 13.85 6.91 0.41
CA PRO A 101 12.54 7.51 0.18
C PRO A 101 11.64 6.59 -0.63
N VAL A 102 10.72 5.94 0.06
CA VAL A 102 9.67 5.06 -0.49
C VAL A 102 8.30 5.57 -0.11
N ILE A 103 7.31 5.39 -0.99
CA ILE A 103 5.93 5.84 -0.74
C ILE A 103 5.08 4.61 -0.41
N ALA A 104 4.54 4.52 0.80
CA ALA A 104 3.57 3.47 1.15
C ALA A 104 2.13 4.00 1.04
N VAL A 105 1.30 3.34 0.23
CA VAL A 105 -0.13 3.62 0.08
C VAL A 105 -0.92 2.51 0.75
N ILE A 106 -1.51 2.83 1.90
CA ILE A 106 -2.20 1.85 2.74
C ILE A 106 -3.70 1.86 2.46
N PHE A 107 -4.21 0.72 1.99
CA PHE A 107 -5.64 0.46 1.84
C PHE A 107 -6.24 0.12 3.21
N ASP A 108 -6.63 1.15 3.94
CA ASP A 108 -7.15 1.06 5.30
C ASP A 108 -8.66 0.68 5.32
N ASN A 109 -8.95 -0.62 5.29
CA ASN A 109 -10.31 -1.16 5.37
C ASN A 109 -10.65 -1.77 6.75
N ARG A 110 -9.71 -1.73 7.70
CA ARG A 110 -9.79 -2.24 9.07
C ARG A 110 -10.14 -3.73 9.15
N THR A 111 -9.70 -4.52 8.17
CA THR A 111 -9.92 -5.98 8.17
C THR A 111 -8.95 -6.76 7.29
N LEU A 112 -8.68 -8.02 7.64
CA LEU A 112 -8.07 -9.01 6.74
C LEU A 112 -9.07 -9.43 5.66
N GLY A 113 -9.29 -8.56 4.69
CA GLY A 113 -10.41 -8.65 3.73
C GLY A 113 -10.48 -9.96 2.94
N LEU A 114 -9.33 -10.55 2.58
CA LEU A 114 -9.31 -11.83 1.85
C LEU A 114 -9.79 -12.98 2.74
N VAL A 115 -9.31 -13.03 3.98
CA VAL A 115 -9.73 -14.04 4.97
C VAL A 115 -11.20 -13.82 5.35
N ARG A 116 -11.62 -12.58 5.54
CA ARG A 116 -13.02 -12.22 5.78
C ARG A 116 -13.93 -12.68 4.64
N GLN A 117 -13.53 -12.45 3.39
CA GLN A 117 -14.28 -12.90 2.22
C GLN A 117 -14.42 -14.43 2.18
N VAL A 118 -13.37 -15.17 2.52
CA VAL A 118 -13.43 -16.64 2.65
C VAL A 118 -14.39 -17.05 3.77
N GLN A 119 -14.36 -16.38 4.93
CA GLN A 119 -15.29 -16.63 6.04
C GLN A 119 -16.76 -16.34 5.66
N ASP A 120 -17.00 -15.26 4.91
CA ASP A 120 -18.32 -14.90 4.41
C ASP A 120 -18.87 -15.93 3.41
N LEU A 121 -18.04 -16.35 2.44
CA LEU A 121 -18.47 -17.23 1.36
C LEU A 121 -18.60 -18.70 1.80
N PHE A 122 -17.70 -19.19 2.65
CA PHE A 122 -17.54 -20.63 2.90
C PHE A 122 -17.81 -21.06 4.34
N PHE A 123 -17.92 -20.12 5.30
CA PHE A 123 -18.08 -20.44 6.72
C PHE A 123 -19.33 -19.82 7.35
N GLY A 124 -20.38 -19.62 6.55
CA GLY A 124 -21.67 -19.12 7.04
C GLY A 124 -21.58 -17.75 7.70
N ARG A 125 -20.67 -16.89 7.24
CA ARG A 125 -20.42 -15.55 7.80
C ARG A 125 -19.96 -15.55 9.26
N ARG A 126 -19.30 -16.62 9.71
CA ARG A 126 -18.66 -16.67 11.03
C ARG A 126 -17.35 -15.87 11.01
N ILE A 127 -17.46 -14.56 11.23
CA ILE A 127 -16.33 -13.62 11.19
C ILE A 127 -15.51 -13.71 12.49
N VAL A 128 -14.24 -14.12 12.38
CA VAL A 128 -13.36 -14.33 13.53
C VAL A 128 -11.92 -13.93 13.20
N GLY A 129 -11.30 -13.11 14.06
CA GLY A 129 -9.86 -12.83 14.04
C GLY A 129 -9.37 -11.99 12.84
N VAL A 130 -10.28 -11.36 12.11
CA VAL A 130 -9.95 -10.60 10.88
C VAL A 130 -10.15 -9.10 11.02
N ASP A 131 -11.01 -8.65 11.93
CA ASP A 131 -11.36 -7.23 12.07
C ASP A 131 -10.45 -6.53 13.09
N TYR A 132 -10.03 -5.31 12.74
CA TYR A 132 -9.19 -4.47 13.58
C TYR A 132 -10.02 -3.40 14.28
N GLY A 133 -9.52 -2.97 15.44
CA GLY A 133 -9.98 -1.74 16.09
C GLY A 133 -9.41 -0.48 15.41
N PRO A 134 -9.58 0.68 16.03
CA PRO A 134 -9.08 1.95 15.48
C PRO A 134 -7.55 2.10 15.53
N SER A 135 -6.83 1.16 16.13
CA SER A 135 -5.37 1.24 16.34
C SER A 135 -4.60 0.41 15.31
N PRO A 136 -3.48 0.92 14.78
CA PRO A 136 -2.97 2.27 14.96
C PRO A 136 -3.62 3.30 14.01
N ASP A 137 -3.39 4.58 14.30
CA ASP A 137 -3.51 5.67 13.33
C ASP A 137 -2.24 5.67 12.46
N PHE A 138 -2.37 5.42 11.16
CA PHE A 138 -1.22 5.29 10.25
C PHE A 138 -0.47 6.60 10.02
N VAL A 139 -1.13 7.75 10.15
CA VAL A 139 -0.46 9.06 10.04
C VAL A 139 0.46 9.23 11.24
N LYS A 140 -0.07 9.02 12.46
CA LYS A 140 0.73 9.09 13.69
C LYS A 140 1.81 8.01 13.73
N PHE A 141 1.54 6.83 13.17
CA PHE A 141 2.52 5.77 13.03
C PHE A 141 3.71 6.23 12.19
N ALA A 142 3.45 6.86 11.03
CA ALA A 142 4.51 7.43 10.19
C ALA A 142 5.28 8.56 10.90
N GLU A 143 4.56 9.51 11.52
CA GLU A 143 5.15 10.63 12.26
C GLU A 143 6.06 10.17 13.40
N ALA A 144 5.71 9.08 14.10
CA ALA A 144 6.51 8.53 15.18
C ALA A 144 7.91 8.05 14.73
N PHE A 145 8.06 7.67 13.45
CA PHE A 145 9.35 7.31 12.85
C PHE A 145 10.01 8.49 12.12
N GLY A 146 9.37 9.66 12.05
CA GLY A 146 9.86 10.82 11.30
C GLY A 146 9.50 10.84 9.81
N ALA A 147 8.60 9.96 9.37
CA ALA A 147 8.09 9.93 7.99
C ALA A 147 6.85 10.83 7.80
N LEU A 148 6.60 11.27 6.57
CA LEU A 148 5.40 12.03 6.22
C LEU A 148 4.16 11.11 6.20
N GLY A 149 3.13 11.48 6.96
CA GLY A 149 1.84 10.79 6.98
C GLY A 149 0.72 11.62 6.34
N PHE A 150 -0.12 10.97 5.52
CA PHE A 150 -1.31 11.59 4.93
C PHE A 150 -2.53 10.70 5.12
N ASN A 151 -3.69 11.29 5.39
CA ASN A 151 -4.97 10.59 5.36
C ASN A 151 -5.79 11.07 4.15
N ALA A 152 -5.80 10.28 3.08
CA ALA A 152 -6.50 10.63 1.84
C ALA A 152 -7.84 9.90 1.75
N THR A 153 -8.93 10.68 1.70
CA THR A 153 -10.32 10.21 1.71
C THR A 153 -11.05 10.49 0.39
N SER A 154 -10.41 11.22 -0.54
CA SER A 154 -10.89 11.49 -1.89
C SER A 154 -9.83 11.15 -2.95
N TYR A 155 -10.23 11.07 -4.23
CA TYR A 155 -9.27 10.81 -5.31
C TYR A 155 -8.31 11.99 -5.49
N GLU A 156 -8.81 13.21 -5.29
CA GLU A 156 -8.05 14.46 -5.33
C GLU A 156 -7.01 14.51 -4.21
N GLU A 157 -7.36 14.04 -3.00
CA GLU A 157 -6.42 13.92 -1.89
C GLU A 157 -5.35 12.85 -2.14
N ILE A 158 -5.70 11.73 -2.78
CA ILE A 158 -4.73 10.71 -3.20
C ILE A 158 -3.70 11.34 -4.14
N GLU A 159 -4.16 12.01 -5.20
CA GLU A 159 -3.30 12.66 -6.18
C GLU A 159 -2.38 13.70 -5.52
N LYS A 160 -2.96 14.58 -4.68
CA LYS A 160 -2.21 15.61 -3.97
C LYS A 160 -1.15 15.01 -3.04
N SER A 161 -1.51 14.00 -2.26
CA SER A 161 -0.60 13.36 -1.30
C SER A 161 0.57 12.68 -2.00
N LEU A 162 0.31 11.97 -3.11
CA LEU A 162 1.36 11.34 -3.92
C LEU A 162 2.31 12.36 -4.54
N LYS A 163 1.77 13.46 -5.10
CA LYS A 163 2.60 14.54 -5.66
C LYS A 163 3.47 15.19 -4.60
N THR A 164 2.93 15.41 -3.39
CA THR A 164 3.71 15.91 -2.26
C THR A 164 4.79 14.91 -1.87
N ALA A 165 4.45 13.63 -1.65
CA ALA A 165 5.41 12.60 -1.26
C ALA A 165 6.57 12.46 -2.27
N MET A 166 6.28 12.45 -3.57
CA MET A 166 7.32 12.41 -4.62
C MET A 166 8.18 13.68 -4.68
N ARG A 167 7.63 14.84 -4.32
CA ARG A 167 8.36 16.11 -4.32
C ARG A 167 9.29 16.23 -3.12
N GLU A 168 8.80 15.89 -1.93
CA GLU A 168 9.61 15.96 -0.71
C GLU A 168 10.71 14.89 -0.75
N ASN A 169 10.40 13.68 -1.23
CA ASN A 169 11.37 12.59 -1.41
C ASN A 169 12.25 12.37 -0.16
N ILE A 170 11.59 12.39 0.99
CA ILE A 170 12.14 12.12 2.33
C ILE A 170 11.52 10.86 2.92
#